data_AF-K3Y2Y9-F1
#
_entry.id   AF-K3Y2Y9-F1
#
_cell.length_a   1.000
_cell.length_b   1.000
_cell.length_c   1.000
_cell.angle_alpha   90.00
_cell.angle_beta   90.00
_cell.angle_gamma   90.00
#
_symmetry.space_group_name_H-M   'P 1'
#
loop_
_entity.id
_entity.type
_entity.pdbx_description
1 polymer ?
#
loop_
_entity_poly.entity_id
_entity_poly.type
_entity_poly.pdbx_seq_one_letter_code
_entity_poly.pdbx_strand_id
1 'polypeptide(L)'
;KIQKLKAKVQNKACVEGCIVEAQLVEEATNFLTLLFRSQARSIRNKIPRYDDGAANFKSSSDIGLFQVPGHCMKPRGVHELPKEKYEAAFLYILTNMPEMDEFFQDVHEQWKSRSRPRHDQIRELWLKGWKNSRGQHDPNFFDWFKEE
;
A
#
# COMPACT_ATOMS: atom_id res chain seq x y z
N LYS A 1 -30.50 4.04 23.76
CA LYS A 1 -31.49 2.93 23.68
C LYS A 1 -32.47 3.09 22.52
N ILE A 2 -33.14 4.24 22.37
CA ILE A 2 -34.14 4.49 21.31
C ILE A 2 -33.60 4.30 19.87
N GLN A 3 -32.39 4.76 19.57
CA GLN A 3 -31.80 4.57 18.23
C GLN A 3 -31.65 3.09 17.82
N LYS A 4 -31.29 2.22 18.78
CA LYS A 4 -31.18 0.77 18.53
C LYS A 4 -32.54 0.12 18.24
N LEU A 5 -33.59 0.55 18.95
CA LEU A 5 -34.95 0.09 18.71
C LEU A 5 -35.47 0.54 17.35
N LYS A 6 -35.22 1.80 16.97
CA LYS A 6 -35.59 2.33 15.64
C LYS A 6 -34.94 1.53 14.50
N ALA A 7 -33.71 1.07 14.68
CA ALA A 7 -33.02 0.24 13.67
C ALA A 7 -33.65 -1.16 13.50
N LYS A 8 -34.41 -1.65 14.49
CA LYS A 8 -35.13 -2.95 14.43
C LYS A 8 -36.49 -2.85 13.72
N VAL A 9 -37.00 -1.64 13.51
CA VAL A 9 -38.30 -1.42 12.86
C VAL A 9 -38.11 -1.48 11.34
N GLN A 10 -38.27 -2.68 10.76
CA GLN A 10 -38.20 -2.87 9.31
C GLN A 10 -39.50 -2.44 8.60
N ASN A 11 -40.65 -2.68 9.23
CA ASN A 11 -41.97 -2.25 8.76
C ASN A 11 -42.61 -1.27 9.75
N LYS A 12 -42.88 -0.05 9.29
CA LYS A 12 -43.50 1.00 10.12
C LYS A 12 -44.99 0.77 10.39
N ALA A 13 -45.66 -0.10 9.64
CA ALA A 13 -47.07 -0.46 9.88
C ALA A 13 -47.23 -1.40 11.09
N CYS A 14 -46.19 -2.16 11.45
CA CYS A 14 -46.18 -3.15 12.54
C CYS A 14 -44.94 -2.98 13.42
N VAL A 15 -44.81 -1.81 14.05
CA VAL A 15 -43.60 -1.41 14.79
C VAL A 15 -43.25 -2.41 15.90
N GLU A 16 -44.22 -2.81 16.72
CA GLU A 16 -44.02 -3.72 17.85
C GLU A 16 -43.62 -5.13 17.39
N GLY A 17 -44.34 -5.66 16.39
CA GLY A 17 -44.04 -6.97 15.80
C GLY A 17 -42.62 -7.06 15.26
N CYS A 18 -42.17 -6.05 14.50
CA CYS A 18 -40.80 -6.01 14.00
C CYS A 18 -39.75 -5.97 15.11
N ILE A 19 -40.01 -5.23 16.20
CA ILE A 19 -39.08 -5.16 17.32
C ILE A 19 -38.94 -6.53 17.99
N VAL A 20 -40.06 -7.22 18.25
CA VAL A 20 -40.09 -8.55 18.86
C VAL A 20 -39.38 -9.58 17.98
N GLU A 21 -39.67 -9.58 16.67
CA GLU A 21 -39.03 -10.48 15.71
C GLU A 21 -37.51 -10.26 15.67
N ALA A 22 -37.06 -9.01 15.59
CA ALA A 22 -35.64 -8.68 15.61
C ALA A 22 -34.96 -9.04 16.95
N GLN A 23 -35.68 -9.01 18.08
CA GLN A 23 -35.19 -9.51 19.36
C GLN A 23 -35.02 -11.03 19.37
N LEU A 24 -36.01 -11.78 18.87
CA LEU A 24 -35.93 -13.23 18.74
C LEU A 24 -34.75 -13.66 17.87
N VAL A 25 -34.55 -13.00 16.72
CA VAL A 25 -33.42 -13.26 15.82
C VAL A 25 -32.09 -12.94 16.51
N GLU A 26 -32.00 -11.82 17.24
CA GLU A 26 -30.78 -11.45 17.97
C GLU A 26 -30.45 -12.47 19.08
N GLU A 27 -31.44 -12.94 19.83
CA GLU A 27 -31.25 -13.94 20.88
C GLU A 27 -30.83 -15.30 20.30
N ALA A 28 -31.53 -15.79 19.27
CA ALA A 28 -31.20 -17.04 18.61
C ALA A 28 -29.79 -17.01 18.01
N THR A 29 -29.43 -15.93 17.31
CA THR A 29 -28.10 -15.77 16.73
C THR A 29 -27.02 -15.71 17.82
N ASN A 30 -27.25 -14.96 18.90
CA ASN A 30 -26.34 -14.91 20.05
C ASN A 30 -26.14 -16.28 20.69
N PHE A 31 -27.19 -17.09 20.82
CA PHE A 31 -27.09 -18.46 21.33
C PHE A 31 -26.26 -19.34 20.38
N LEU A 32 -26.55 -19.33 19.09
CA LEU A 32 -25.82 -20.11 18.08
C LEU A 32 -24.34 -19.75 18.00
N THR A 33 -23.95 -18.51 18.35
CA THR A 33 -22.53 -18.14 18.38
C THR A 33 -21.66 -18.99 19.31
N LEU A 34 -22.25 -19.64 20.32
CA LEU A 34 -21.57 -20.57 21.21
C LEU A 34 -21.14 -21.88 20.54
N LEU A 35 -21.84 -22.27 19.47
CA LEU A 35 -21.58 -23.52 18.75
C LEU A 35 -20.51 -23.35 17.68
N PHE A 36 -20.16 -22.11 17.33
CA PHE A 36 -19.15 -21.83 16.32
C PHE A 36 -17.73 -21.94 16.89
N ARG A 37 -16.78 -22.34 16.02
CA ARG A 37 -15.35 -22.34 16.37
C ARG A 37 -14.89 -20.92 16.71
N SER A 38 -13.86 -20.79 17.55
CA SER A 38 -13.28 -19.51 17.95
C SER A 38 -12.83 -18.63 16.78
N GLN A 39 -12.51 -19.22 15.64
CA GLN A 39 -12.10 -18.52 14.41
C GLN A 39 -13.28 -18.07 13.52
N ALA A 40 -14.50 -18.56 13.77
CA ALA A 40 -15.65 -18.24 12.95
C ALA A 40 -16.21 -16.86 13.33
N ARG A 41 -16.50 -16.03 12.33
CA ARG A 41 -17.01 -14.68 12.53
C ARG A 41 -18.36 -14.70 13.26
N SER A 42 -18.47 -13.97 14.37
CA SER A 42 -19.71 -13.88 15.15
C SER A 42 -19.82 -12.56 15.91
N ILE A 43 -20.93 -12.31 16.61
CA ILE A 43 -21.05 -11.13 17.48
C ILE A 43 -20.02 -11.14 18.62
N ARG A 44 -19.67 -12.34 19.10
CA ARG A 44 -18.68 -12.56 20.17
C ARG A 44 -17.26 -12.62 19.63
N ASN A 45 -17.10 -13.02 18.37
CA ASN A 45 -15.83 -13.07 17.67
C ASN A 45 -15.83 -12.09 16.49
N LYS A 46 -15.61 -10.82 16.79
CA LYS A 46 -15.54 -9.76 15.77
C LYS A 46 -14.15 -9.73 15.18
N ILE A 47 -14.08 -9.63 13.85
CA ILE A 47 -12.83 -9.31 13.17
C ILE A 47 -12.38 -7.93 13.65
N PRO A 48 -11.12 -7.78 14.09
CA PRO A 48 -10.54 -6.49 14.44
C PRO A 48 -10.82 -5.45 13.35
N ARG A 49 -11.12 -4.21 13.75
CA ARG A 49 -11.40 -3.14 12.77
C ARG A 49 -10.15 -2.77 11.97
N TYR A 50 -8.99 -2.94 12.58
CA TYR A 50 -7.69 -2.78 11.96
C TYR A 50 -7.08 -4.15 11.81
N ASP A 51 -6.46 -4.39 10.65
CA ASP A 51 -5.57 -5.52 10.49
C ASP A 51 -4.31 -5.18 11.29
N ASP A 52 -4.13 -5.83 12.43
CA ASP A 52 -3.02 -5.66 13.37
C ASP A 52 -1.73 -6.33 12.87
N GLY A 53 -1.63 -6.56 11.55
CA GLY A 53 -0.50 -7.23 10.92
C GLY A 53 -0.52 -8.74 11.12
N ALA A 54 -1.64 -9.33 11.57
CA ALA A 54 -1.77 -10.78 11.72
C ALA A 54 -1.72 -11.54 10.38
N ALA A 55 -1.86 -10.84 9.24
CA ALA A 55 -1.55 -11.40 7.94
C ALA A 55 -0.04 -11.55 7.75
N ASN A 56 0.43 -12.79 7.85
CA ASN A 56 1.78 -13.22 7.52
C ASN A 56 2.05 -13.23 6.01
N PHE A 57 1.56 -12.23 5.25
CA PHE A 57 1.88 -12.14 3.84
C PHE A 57 3.35 -11.77 3.70
N LYS A 58 4.17 -12.77 3.38
CA LYS A 58 5.57 -12.58 3.08
C LYS A 58 5.67 -12.13 1.62
N SER A 59 6.07 -10.88 1.40
CA SER A 59 6.37 -10.41 0.05
C SER A 59 7.56 -11.19 -0.51
N SER A 60 7.62 -11.35 -1.83
CA SER A 60 8.74 -11.99 -2.53
C SER A 60 9.94 -11.08 -2.74
N SER A 61 9.90 -9.88 -2.17
CA SER A 61 10.88 -8.81 -2.38
C SER A 61 11.86 -8.74 -1.21
N ASP A 62 13.15 -8.66 -1.50
CA ASP A 62 14.19 -8.52 -0.48
C ASP A 62 14.30 -7.09 0.07
N ILE A 63 13.68 -6.11 -0.60
CA ILE A 63 13.65 -4.71 -0.19
C ILE A 63 12.69 -4.53 0.99
N GLY A 64 13.19 -3.99 2.11
CA GLY A 64 12.41 -3.80 3.34
C GLY A 64 11.15 -2.95 3.15
N LEU A 65 11.18 -1.98 2.23
CA LEU A 65 10.02 -1.12 1.89
C LEU A 65 8.79 -1.93 1.44
N PHE A 66 9.00 -3.08 0.80
CA PHE A 66 7.93 -3.94 0.28
C PHE A 66 7.61 -5.10 1.23
N GLN A 67 8.27 -5.22 2.38
CA GLN A 67 8.02 -6.24 3.42
C GLN A 67 7.05 -5.74 4.51
N VAL A 68 6.07 -4.92 4.12
CA VAL A 68 5.09 -4.38 5.08
C VAL A 68 4.05 -5.46 5.40
N PRO A 69 3.86 -5.84 6.68
CA PRO A 69 2.85 -6.81 7.07
C PRO A 69 1.45 -6.24 6.80
N GLY A 70 0.57 -7.04 6.22
CA GLY A 70 -0.81 -6.65 5.98
C GLY A 70 -1.59 -7.60 5.09
N HIS A 71 -2.91 -7.50 5.13
CA HIS A 71 -3.80 -8.22 4.24
C HIS A 71 -3.71 -7.64 2.84
N CYS A 72 -3.27 -8.48 1.90
CA CYS A 72 -3.43 -8.19 0.49
C CYS A 72 -4.94 -8.06 0.18
N MET A 73 -5.39 -6.83 -0.11
CA MET A 73 -6.71 -6.64 -0.72
C MET A 73 -6.63 -7.23 -2.12
N LYS A 74 -7.67 -8.01 -2.51
CA LYS A 74 -7.75 -8.62 -3.85
C LYS A 74 -7.34 -7.60 -4.92
N PRO A 75 -6.50 -7.98 -5.91
CA PRO A 75 -5.99 -7.04 -6.90
C PRO A 75 -7.15 -6.33 -7.60
N ARG A 76 -7.25 -5.00 -7.43
CA ARG A 76 -8.26 -4.16 -8.10
C ARG A 76 -7.77 -3.73 -9.48
N GLY A 77 -7.38 -4.71 -10.29
CA GLY A 77 -6.80 -4.49 -11.62
C GLY A 77 -5.33 -4.09 -11.60
N VAL A 78 -4.75 -4.01 -12.80
CA VAL A 78 -3.38 -3.54 -13.03
C VAL A 78 -3.44 -2.02 -13.14
N HIS A 79 -2.69 -1.31 -12.29
CA HIS A 79 -2.50 0.12 -12.43
C HIS A 79 -1.08 0.38 -12.93
N GLU A 80 -0.98 0.86 -14.16
CA GLU A 80 0.28 1.33 -14.72
C GLU A 80 0.59 2.72 -14.17
N LEU A 81 1.77 2.87 -13.57
CA LEU A 81 2.25 4.17 -13.10
C LEU A 81 2.63 5.02 -14.33
N PRO A 82 2.17 6.27 -14.42
CA PRO A 82 2.65 7.18 -15.46
C PRO A 82 4.15 7.41 -15.29
N LYS A 83 4.85 7.63 -16.41
CA LYS A 83 6.32 7.74 -16.49
C LYS A 83 6.91 8.65 -15.41
N GLU A 84 6.34 9.83 -15.20
CA GLU A 84 6.81 10.80 -14.20
C GLU A 84 6.78 10.25 -12.76
N LYS A 85 5.71 9.50 -12.41
CA LYS A 85 5.59 8.89 -11.08
C LYS A 85 6.50 7.69 -10.94
N TYR A 86 6.70 6.93 -12.01
CA TYR A 86 7.63 5.82 -12.05
C TYR A 86 9.06 6.32 -11.81
N GLU A 87 9.50 7.35 -12.53
CA GLU A 87 10.81 7.97 -12.36
C GLU A 87 10.98 8.52 -10.94
N ALA A 88 9.98 9.25 -10.42
CA ALA A 88 10.05 9.77 -9.06
C ALA A 88 10.15 8.67 -7.99
N ALA A 89 9.37 7.59 -8.13
CA ALA A 89 9.41 6.44 -7.22
C ALA A 89 10.75 5.71 -7.29
N PHE A 90 11.29 5.53 -8.50
CA PHE A 90 12.59 4.91 -8.71
C PHE A 90 13.72 5.70 -8.05
N LEU A 91 13.76 7.02 -8.27
CA LEU A 91 14.76 7.90 -7.64
C LEU A 91 14.66 7.85 -6.12
N TYR A 92 13.45 7.81 -5.58
CA TYR A 92 13.24 7.69 -4.15
C TYR A 92 13.83 6.39 -3.60
N ILE A 93 13.56 5.25 -4.25
CA ILE A 93 14.11 3.95 -3.86
C ILE A 93 15.64 3.98 -3.91
N LEU A 94 16.22 4.49 -5.00
CA LEU A 94 17.68 4.52 -5.20
C LEU A 94 18.42 5.46 -4.22
N THR A 95 17.76 6.53 -3.74
CA THR A 95 18.41 7.54 -2.88
C THR A 95 18.15 7.39 -1.39
N ASN A 96 17.07 6.72 -0.99
CA ASN A 96 16.64 6.66 0.41
C ASN A 96 16.75 5.26 1.02
N MET A 97 17.02 4.22 0.22
CA MET A 97 17.13 2.85 0.70
C MET A 97 18.61 2.45 0.82
N PRO A 98 19.10 2.08 2.01
CA PRO A 98 20.50 1.70 2.20
C PRO A 98 20.88 0.45 1.39
N GLU A 99 19.92 -0.44 1.10
CA GLU A 99 20.12 -1.61 0.25
C GLU A 99 20.50 -1.24 -1.19
N MET A 100 20.26 0.01 -1.59
CA MET A 100 20.54 0.52 -2.94
C MET A 100 21.84 1.34 -3.02
N ASP A 101 22.54 1.52 -1.89
CA ASP A 101 23.77 2.34 -1.83
C ASP A 101 24.92 1.74 -2.66
N GLU A 102 24.99 0.41 -2.78
CA GLU A 102 25.99 -0.28 -3.63
C GLU A 102 25.74 0.04 -5.11
N PHE A 103 24.49 -0.09 -5.56
CA PHE A 103 24.09 0.27 -6.91
C PHE A 103 24.28 1.76 -7.19
N PHE A 104 24.07 2.62 -6.18
CA PHE A 104 24.35 4.04 -6.28
C PHE A 104 25.84 4.31 -6.57
N GLN A 105 26.74 3.60 -5.89
CA GLN A 105 28.19 3.74 -6.11
C GLN A 105 28.59 3.26 -7.51
N ASP A 106 28.11 2.10 -7.94
CA ASP A 106 28.41 1.55 -9.27
C ASP A 106 27.95 2.47 -10.40
N VAL A 107 26.71 2.97 -10.30
CA VAL A 107 26.19 3.97 -11.23
C VAL A 107 27.07 5.21 -11.19
N HIS A 108 27.44 5.73 -10.01
CA HIS A 108 28.29 6.91 -9.89
C HIS A 108 29.68 6.71 -10.50
N GLU A 109 30.27 5.52 -10.36
CA GLU A 109 31.57 5.19 -10.95
C GLU A 109 31.51 5.09 -12.48
N GLN A 110 30.41 4.58 -13.04
CA GLN A 110 30.19 4.50 -14.49
C GLN A 110 29.83 5.87 -15.07
N TRP A 111 29.12 6.71 -14.32
CA TRP A 111 28.73 8.07 -14.67
C TRP A 111 29.80 9.13 -14.35
N LYS A 112 31.09 8.81 -14.56
CA LYS A 112 32.22 9.73 -14.38
C LYS A 112 32.15 10.95 -15.32
N SER A 113 31.28 11.90 -14.99
CA SER A 113 31.49 13.31 -15.31
C SER A 113 32.59 13.87 -14.40
N ARG A 114 33.28 14.91 -14.87
CA ARG A 114 34.55 15.41 -14.27
C ARG A 114 34.45 15.94 -12.83
N SER A 115 33.26 15.99 -12.23
CA SER A 115 33.03 16.55 -10.89
C SER A 115 31.91 15.82 -10.14
N ARG A 116 32.11 15.57 -8.85
CA ARG A 116 31.09 15.00 -7.96
C ARG A 116 29.91 15.98 -7.82
N PRO A 117 28.69 15.64 -8.27
CA PRO A 117 27.55 16.52 -8.13
C PRO A 117 27.13 16.64 -6.67
N ARG A 118 26.68 17.84 -6.29
CA ARG A 118 26.17 18.12 -4.94
C ARG A 118 24.81 17.44 -4.78
N HIS A 119 24.47 17.01 -3.57
CA HIS A 119 23.29 16.16 -3.30
C HIS A 119 21.95 16.74 -3.81
N ASP A 120 21.80 18.06 -3.73
CA ASP A 120 20.67 18.84 -4.27
C ASP A 120 20.59 18.85 -5.80
N GLN A 121 21.71 18.66 -6.49
CA GLN A 121 21.80 18.63 -7.95
C GLN A 121 21.61 17.22 -8.53
N ILE A 122 21.85 16.16 -7.74
CA ILE A 122 21.78 14.76 -8.20
C ILE A 122 20.40 14.45 -8.81
N ARG A 123 19.33 14.88 -8.14
CA ARG A 123 17.96 14.64 -8.62
C ARG A 123 17.69 15.28 -9.98
N GLU A 124 18.15 16.51 -10.19
CA GLU A 124 17.97 17.18 -11.49
C GLU A 124 18.83 16.56 -12.58
N LEU A 125 20.06 16.16 -12.24
CA LEU A 125 20.97 15.49 -13.17
C LEU A 125 20.43 14.14 -13.63
N TRP A 126 19.84 13.37 -12.72
CA TRP A 126 19.24 12.07 -13.05
C TRP A 126 17.99 12.19 -13.91
N LEU A 127 17.20 13.26 -13.71
CA LEU A 127 16.00 13.51 -14.52
C LEU A 127 16.32 14.11 -15.89
N LYS A 128 17.30 15.01 -15.97
CA LYS A 128 17.51 15.85 -17.16
C LYS A 128 18.81 15.54 -17.92
N GLY A 129 19.75 14.79 -17.34
CA GLY A 129 21.08 14.57 -17.93
C GLY A 129 22.00 15.79 -17.83
N TRP A 130 23.30 15.59 -18.07
CA TRP A 130 24.29 16.68 -18.01
C TRP A 130 24.12 17.64 -19.19
N LYS A 131 24.26 18.96 -18.98
CA LYS A 131 24.31 19.92 -20.08
C LYS A 131 25.72 20.00 -20.64
N ASN A 132 25.89 19.63 -21.90
CA ASN A 132 27.17 19.79 -22.58
C ASN A 132 27.41 21.26 -23.00
N SER A 133 28.64 21.58 -23.41
CA SER A 133 29.05 22.93 -23.83
C SER A 133 28.25 23.50 -25.01
N ARG A 134 27.49 22.66 -25.71
CA ARG A 134 26.60 23.03 -26.83
C ARG A 134 25.15 23.25 -26.39
N GLY A 135 24.86 23.18 -25.09
CA GLY A 135 23.53 23.37 -24.52
C GLY A 135 22.58 22.18 -24.72
N GLN A 136 23.07 21.06 -25.25
CA GLN A 136 22.31 19.82 -25.37
C GLN A 136 22.45 19.00 -24.08
N HIS A 137 21.42 18.24 -23.77
CA HIS A 137 21.43 17.32 -22.64
C HIS A 137 21.99 15.96 -23.10
N ASP A 138 23.00 15.48 -22.38
CA ASP A 138 23.45 14.09 -22.46
C ASP A 138 22.32 13.16 -21.93
N PRO A 139 22.33 11.85 -22.24
CA PRO A 139 21.28 10.93 -21.81
C PRO A 139 21.03 11.05 -20.30
N ASN A 140 19.77 11.11 -19.90
CA ASN A 140 19.44 11.08 -18.47
C ASN A 140 19.65 9.67 -17.91
N PHE A 141 19.60 9.53 -16.59
CA PHE A 141 19.85 8.25 -15.94
C PHE A 141 18.89 7.13 -16.43
N PHE A 142 17.63 7.48 -16.69
CA PHE A 142 16.61 6.52 -17.16
C PHE A 142 16.78 6.10 -18.61
N ASP A 143 17.32 6.98 -19.45
CA ASP A 143 17.62 6.66 -20.84
C ASP A 143 18.86 5.75 -20.91
N TRP A 144 19.88 6.02 -20.08
CA TRP A 144 21.04 5.13 -19.92
C TRP A 144 20.63 3.74 -19.41
N PHE A 145 19.82 3.68 -18.35
CA PHE A 145 19.37 2.41 -17.75
C PHE A 145 18.52 1.54 -18.70
N LYS A 146 17.93 2.12 -19.75
CA LYS A 146 17.15 1.37 -20.76
C LYS A 146 18.01 0.79 -21.88
N GLU A 147 19.25 1.26 -22.05
CA GLU A 147 20.16 0.80 -23.08
C GLU A 147 20.95 -0.45 -22.65
N GLU A 148 20.95 -0.78 -21.35
CA GLU A 148 21.55 -1.99 -20.74
C GLU A 148 20.51 -3.11 -20.56
#